data_AF-A0A2M7QEL0-F1
#
_entry.id   AF-A0A2M7QEL0-F1
#
_cell.length_a   1.000
_cell.length_b   1.000
_cell.length_c   1.000
_cell.angle_alpha   90.00
_cell.angle_beta   90.00
_cell.angle_gamma   90.00
#
_symmetry.space_group_name_H-M   'P 1'
#
loop_
_entity.id
_entity.type
_entity.pdbx_description
1 polymer ?
#
loop_
_entity_poly.entity_id
_entity_poly.type
_entity_poly.pdbx_seq_one_letter_code
_entity_poly.pdbx_strand_id
1 'polypeptide(L)'
;MQHHQNRLKIFKYNAILSALFFLISTVYLSGKIPQYSFSQYTISQMSYFLNNSQLSFFNLLFFIKFFLDLSFTSYVFKRFQLKFFNPTSIVWLMAVLSFGLIGFFPENRFPIFHWIIAGGIFLFWTISEHTLARITRSEGFLYFSNNLILVQLIIMVLFFAFNQINAIFEIIYFLLVFLWQIIFISRYLK
;
A
#
# COMPACT_ATOMS: atom_id res chain seq x y z
N MET A 1 11.14 -26.17 18.39
CA MET A 1 10.37 -25.96 17.13
C MET A 1 9.09 -25.13 17.30
N GLN A 2 8.26 -25.34 18.33
CA GLN A 2 7.04 -24.53 18.56
C GLN A 2 7.30 -23.01 18.72
N HIS A 3 8.38 -22.62 19.39
CA HIS A 3 8.71 -21.21 19.59
C HIS A 3 9.05 -20.47 18.27
N HIS A 4 9.60 -21.18 17.27
CA HIS A 4 9.97 -20.62 15.96
C HIS A 4 8.73 -20.45 15.06
N GLN A 5 7.77 -21.38 15.15
CA GLN A 5 6.46 -21.24 14.49
C GLN A 5 5.66 -20.06 15.04
N ASN A 6 5.76 -19.77 16.34
CA ASN A 6 5.10 -18.60 16.94
C ASN A 6 5.72 -17.27 16.50
N ARG A 7 7.05 -17.20 16.29
CA ARG A 7 7.73 -15.98 15.82
C ARG A 7 7.32 -15.58 14.41
N LEU A 8 7.12 -16.54 13.51
CA LEU A 8 6.70 -16.22 12.12
C LEU A 8 5.27 -15.71 12.03
N LYS A 9 4.39 -16.08 12.96
CA LYS A 9 2.99 -15.62 12.98
C LYS A 9 2.84 -14.13 13.24
N ILE A 10 3.83 -13.46 13.84
CA ILE A 10 3.76 -12.02 14.09
C ILE A 10 3.85 -11.22 12.79
N PHE A 11 4.60 -11.71 11.80
CA PHE A 11 4.83 -11.04 10.53
C PHE A 11 3.57 -10.89 9.68
N LYS A 12 2.53 -11.70 9.92
CA LYS A 12 1.24 -11.54 9.24
C LYS A 12 0.52 -10.23 9.60
N TYR A 13 0.87 -9.62 10.74
CA TYR A 13 0.30 -8.35 11.18
C TYR A 13 1.13 -7.14 10.74
N ASN A 14 2.29 -7.35 10.11
CA ASN A 14 3.17 -6.25 9.68
C ASN A 14 2.52 -5.36 8.63
N ALA A 15 1.64 -5.88 7.77
CA ALA A 15 0.88 -5.06 6.83
C ALA A 15 -0.10 -4.10 7.54
N ILE A 16 -0.73 -4.58 8.62
CA ILE A 16 -1.64 -3.74 9.41
C ILE A 16 -0.83 -2.67 10.13
N LEU A 17 0.27 -3.06 10.76
CA LEU A 17 1.16 -2.15 11.47
C LEU A 17 1.75 -1.10 10.51
N SER A 18 2.18 -1.51 9.31
CA SER A 18 2.76 -0.61 8.30
C SER A 18 1.74 0.41 7.82
N ALA A 19 0.50 0.00 7.56
CA ALA A 19 -0.58 0.87 7.14
C ALA A 19 -0.93 1.90 8.21
N LEU A 20 -1.13 1.46 9.46
CA LEU A 20 -1.43 2.36 10.58
C LEU A 20 -0.27 3.32 10.86
N PHE A 21 0.96 2.80 10.90
CA PHE A 21 2.17 3.62 11.07
C PHE A 21 2.28 4.70 9.99
N PHE A 22 2.09 4.32 8.73
CA PHE A 22 2.19 5.25 7.60
C PHE A 22 1.10 6.34 7.67
N LEU A 23 -0.16 5.96 7.88
CA LEU A 23 -1.27 6.92 7.97
C LEU A 23 -1.09 7.89 9.15
N ILE A 24 -0.81 7.37 10.35
CA ILE A 24 -0.64 8.20 11.56
C ILE A 24 0.54 9.16 11.37
N SER A 25 1.68 8.66 10.86
CA SER A 25 2.86 9.49 10.66
C SER A 25 2.65 10.56 9.61
N THR A 26 1.90 10.25 8.54
CA THR A 26 1.56 11.21 7.48
C THR A 26 0.63 12.30 8.00
N VAL A 27 -0.39 11.95 8.77
CA VAL A 27 -1.31 12.91 9.42
C VAL A 27 -0.58 13.77 10.45
N TYR A 28 0.31 13.18 11.23
CA TYR A 28 1.13 13.92 12.19
C TYR A 28 2.05 14.92 11.49
N LEU A 29 2.69 14.51 10.40
CA LEU A 29 3.61 15.38 9.65
C LEU A 29 2.85 16.49 8.93
N SER A 30 1.68 16.20 8.33
CA SER A 30 0.84 17.23 7.69
C SER A 30 0.39 18.31 8.68
N GLY A 31 0.04 17.93 9.92
CA GLY A 31 -0.32 18.87 10.97
C GLY A 31 0.80 19.85 11.37
N LYS A 32 2.04 19.61 10.94
CA LYS A 32 3.19 20.50 11.17
C LYS A 32 3.52 21.40 9.98
N ILE A 33 2.76 21.31 8.89
CA ILE A 33 3.02 22.01 7.63
C ILE A 33 1.82 22.91 7.30
N PRO A 34 1.83 24.19 7.69
CA PRO A 34 0.65 25.06 7.54
C PRO A 34 0.20 25.27 6.09
N GLN A 35 1.12 25.15 5.13
CA GLN A 35 0.85 25.37 3.71
C GLN A 35 0.39 24.10 2.96
N TYR A 36 0.36 22.96 3.63
CA TYR A 36 -0.04 21.69 3.04
C TYR A 36 -1.48 21.34 3.45
N SER A 37 -2.29 20.94 2.47
CA SER A 37 -3.63 20.40 2.70
C SER A 37 -3.83 19.10 1.94
N PHE A 38 -4.41 18.09 2.61
CA PHE A 38 -4.77 16.82 1.98
C PHE A 38 -5.79 16.95 0.85
N SER A 39 -6.59 18.02 0.83
CA SER A 39 -7.57 18.27 -0.24
C SER A 39 -6.94 18.82 -1.52
N GLN A 40 -5.72 19.36 -1.43
CA GLN A 40 -5.05 20.04 -2.54
C GLN A 40 -3.88 19.24 -3.08
N TYR A 41 -3.15 18.55 -2.20
CA TYR A 41 -1.91 17.86 -2.55
C TYR A 41 -1.99 16.37 -2.22
N THR A 42 -1.22 15.56 -2.95
CA THR A 42 -0.98 14.15 -2.63
C THR A 42 -0.08 14.01 -1.39
N ILE A 43 0.03 12.80 -0.85
CA ILE A 43 0.94 12.50 0.26
C ILE A 43 2.39 12.70 -0.18
N SER A 44 2.75 12.31 -1.41
CA SER A 44 4.10 12.47 -1.95
C SER A 44 4.51 13.93 -2.16
N GLN A 45 3.56 14.78 -2.59
CA GLN A 45 3.76 16.22 -2.75
C GLN A 45 4.04 16.93 -1.42
N MET A 46 3.74 16.30 -0.27
CA MET A 46 4.14 16.82 1.04
C MET A 46 5.63 17.15 1.10
N SER A 47 6.47 16.35 0.44
CA SER A 47 7.93 16.55 0.34
C SER A 47 8.34 17.95 -0.12
N TYR A 48 7.51 18.66 -0.87
CA TYR A 48 7.78 20.03 -1.33
C TYR A 48 7.81 21.05 -0.18
N PHE A 49 7.01 20.82 0.84
CA PHE A 49 6.84 21.74 1.96
C PHE A 49 7.77 21.42 3.13
N LEU A 50 8.63 20.41 2.98
CA LEU A 50 9.49 19.91 4.05
C LEU A 50 10.89 20.53 3.97
N ASN A 51 11.42 20.91 5.13
CA ASN A 51 12.86 21.16 5.26
C ASN A 51 13.67 19.85 5.22
N ASN A 52 14.99 19.93 5.12
CA ASN A 52 15.86 18.75 4.99
C ASN A 52 15.66 17.71 6.12
N SER A 53 15.51 18.14 7.37
CA SER A 53 15.28 17.22 8.49
C SER A 53 13.93 16.51 8.38
N GLN A 54 12.88 17.25 8.02
CA GLN A 54 11.54 16.69 7.84
C GLN A 54 11.48 15.77 6.62
N LEU A 55 12.20 16.10 5.54
CA LEU A 55 12.30 15.27 4.34
C LEU A 55 13.01 13.95 4.62
N SER A 56 14.10 13.96 5.40
CA SER A 56 14.74 12.72 5.86
C SER A 56 13.79 11.85 6.68
N PHE A 57 13.02 12.47 7.60
CA PHE A 57 11.99 11.75 8.36
C PHE A 57 10.89 11.19 7.45
N PHE A 58 10.39 11.98 6.50
CA PHE A 58 9.40 11.55 5.52
C PHE A 58 9.87 10.34 4.71
N ASN A 59 11.08 10.37 4.17
CA ASN A 59 11.66 9.24 3.43
C ASN A 59 11.81 7.99 4.33
N LEU A 60 12.17 8.17 5.60
CA LEU A 60 12.24 7.09 6.57
C LEU A 60 10.87 6.42 6.79
N LEU A 61 9.75 7.17 6.70
CA LEU A 61 8.40 6.59 6.80
C LEU A 61 8.14 5.58 5.68
N PHE A 62 8.48 5.93 4.43
CA PHE A 62 8.35 5.02 3.28
C PHE A 62 9.25 3.80 3.45
N PHE A 63 10.48 4.01 3.92
CA PHE A 63 11.41 2.92 4.18
C PHE A 63 10.87 1.93 5.23
N ILE A 64 10.46 2.41 6.41
CA ILE A 64 9.91 1.56 7.48
C ILE A 64 8.69 0.79 6.98
N LYS A 65 7.76 1.49 6.32
CA LYS A 65 6.55 0.85 5.78
C LYS A 65 6.89 -0.23 4.76
N PHE A 66 7.79 0.07 3.82
CA PHE A 66 8.24 -0.88 2.80
C PHE A 66 8.83 -2.16 3.41
N PHE A 67 9.69 -2.04 4.44
CA PHE A 67 10.26 -3.21 5.11
C PHE A 67 9.22 -4.05 5.84
N LEU A 68 8.23 -3.41 6.48
CA LEU A 68 7.12 -4.10 7.11
C LEU A 68 6.26 -4.84 6.07
N ASP A 69 5.98 -4.22 4.92
CA ASP A 69 5.24 -4.84 3.82
C ASP A 69 6.01 -6.00 3.18
N LEU A 70 7.33 -5.87 3.02
CA LEU A 70 8.17 -6.97 2.55
C LEU A 70 8.18 -8.15 3.53
N SER A 71 8.24 -7.85 4.82
CA SER A 71 8.15 -8.87 5.87
C SER A 71 6.80 -9.61 5.81
N PHE A 72 5.70 -8.89 5.63
CA PHE A 72 4.38 -9.48 5.40
C PHE A 72 4.34 -10.31 4.10
N THR A 73 4.90 -9.79 3.02
CA THR A 73 4.98 -10.47 1.71
C THR A 73 5.71 -11.81 1.82
N SER A 74 6.86 -11.82 2.51
CA SER A 74 7.62 -13.04 2.78
C SER A 74 6.78 -14.08 3.52
N TYR A 75 6.00 -13.65 4.52
CA TYR A 75 5.07 -14.53 5.23
C TYR A 75 3.98 -15.10 4.30
N VAL A 76 3.34 -14.27 3.49
CA VAL A 76 2.29 -14.70 2.54
C VAL A 76 2.85 -15.71 1.54
N PHE A 77 4.02 -15.44 0.96
CA PHE A 77 4.64 -16.33 -0.02
C PHE A 77 4.97 -17.68 0.60
N LYS A 78 5.51 -17.69 1.82
CA LYS A 78 5.76 -18.93 2.55
C LYS A 78 4.46 -19.68 2.87
N ARG A 79 3.40 -18.96 3.28
CA ARG A 79 2.10 -19.56 3.67
C ARG A 79 1.39 -20.25 2.52
N PHE A 80 1.46 -19.67 1.31
CA PHE A 80 0.84 -20.20 0.10
C PHE A 80 1.82 -20.92 -0.84
N GLN A 81 3.06 -21.13 -0.39
CA GLN A 81 4.14 -21.77 -1.18
C GLN A 81 4.35 -21.12 -2.56
N LEU A 82 4.21 -19.78 -2.62
CA LEU A 82 4.38 -19.03 -3.85
C LEU A 82 5.87 -18.92 -4.19
N LYS A 83 6.22 -19.34 -5.41
CA LYS A 83 7.57 -19.17 -5.95
C LYS A 83 7.77 -17.71 -6.39
N PHE A 84 8.98 -17.19 -6.23
CA PHE A 84 9.31 -15.81 -6.59
C PHE A 84 8.91 -15.42 -8.02
N PHE A 85 9.12 -16.32 -8.99
CA PHE A 85 8.78 -16.11 -10.41
C PHE A 85 7.31 -16.41 -10.76
N ASN A 86 6.46 -16.73 -9.79
CA ASN A 86 5.03 -16.88 -10.04
C ASN A 86 4.43 -15.51 -10.41
N PRO A 87 3.54 -15.40 -11.42
CA PRO A 87 2.90 -14.13 -11.78
C PRO A 87 2.26 -13.40 -10.60
N THR A 88 1.59 -14.10 -9.68
CA THR A 88 1.02 -13.50 -8.47
C THR A 88 2.10 -12.90 -7.58
N SER A 89 3.22 -13.61 -7.40
CA SER A 89 4.33 -13.11 -6.60
C SER A 89 4.96 -11.87 -7.22
N ILE A 90 5.15 -11.86 -8.54
CA ILE A 90 5.70 -10.72 -9.26
C ILE A 90 4.77 -9.51 -9.11
N VAL A 91 3.48 -9.66 -9.38
CA VAL A 91 2.50 -8.57 -9.24
C VAL A 91 2.49 -8.00 -7.81
N TRP A 92 2.48 -8.87 -6.80
CA TRP A 92 2.51 -8.45 -5.40
C TRP A 92 3.80 -7.71 -5.03
N LEU A 93 4.96 -8.23 -5.46
CA LEU A 93 6.24 -7.57 -5.23
C LEU A 93 6.30 -6.21 -5.93
N MET A 94 5.79 -6.10 -7.17
CA MET A 94 5.73 -4.83 -7.88
C MET A 94 4.87 -3.82 -7.11
N ALA A 95 3.74 -4.23 -6.53
CA ALA A 95 2.91 -3.35 -5.68
C ALA A 95 3.69 -2.81 -4.46
N VAL A 96 4.38 -3.71 -3.74
CA VAL A 96 5.14 -3.35 -2.53
C VAL A 96 6.38 -2.50 -2.86
N LEU A 97 7.12 -2.87 -3.91
CA LEU A 97 8.30 -2.12 -4.37
C LEU A 97 7.92 -0.74 -4.89
N SER A 98 6.85 -0.63 -5.66
CA SER A 98 6.40 0.66 -6.19
C SER A 98 6.03 1.61 -5.04
N PHE A 99 5.38 1.10 -3.98
CA PHE A 99 5.13 1.89 -2.78
C PHE A 99 6.43 2.33 -2.10
N GLY A 100 7.41 1.45 -1.95
CA GLY A 100 8.71 1.82 -1.38
C GLY A 100 9.42 2.91 -2.18
N LEU A 101 9.33 2.87 -3.52
CA LEU A 101 9.98 3.80 -4.41
C LEU A 101 9.32 5.18 -4.44
N ILE A 102 8.00 5.28 -4.23
CA ILE A 102 7.28 6.56 -4.40
C ILE A 102 7.77 7.67 -3.47
N GLY A 103 8.30 7.32 -2.29
CA GLY A 103 8.92 8.28 -1.37
C GLY A 103 10.24 8.89 -1.88
N PHE A 104 10.95 8.20 -2.78
CA PHE A 104 12.23 8.65 -3.33
C PHE A 104 12.09 9.44 -4.64
N PHE A 105 10.95 9.31 -5.32
CA PHE A 105 10.65 10.04 -6.56
C PHE A 105 9.51 11.03 -6.33
N PRO A 106 9.75 12.15 -5.63
CA PRO A 106 8.73 13.15 -5.41
C PRO A 106 8.33 13.81 -6.73
N GLU A 107 7.04 14.11 -6.87
CA GLU A 107 6.44 14.59 -8.12
C GLU A 107 7.08 15.87 -8.66
N ASN A 108 7.51 16.77 -7.78
CA ASN A 108 8.12 18.04 -8.17
C ASN A 108 9.47 17.90 -8.87
N ARG A 109 10.26 16.86 -8.55
CA ARG A 109 11.58 16.60 -9.16
C ARG A 109 11.49 15.58 -10.27
N PHE A 110 10.60 14.60 -10.13
CA PHE A 110 10.49 13.46 -11.04
C PHE A 110 9.02 13.21 -11.42
N PRO A 111 8.32 14.16 -12.07
CA PRO A 111 6.87 14.08 -12.27
C PRO A 111 6.47 12.82 -13.05
N ILE A 112 7.16 12.54 -14.16
CA ILE A 112 6.85 11.38 -15.00
C ILE A 112 7.04 10.06 -14.23
N PHE A 113 8.18 9.91 -13.55
CA PHE A 113 8.46 8.70 -12.76
C PHE A 113 7.48 8.56 -11.60
N HIS A 114 7.15 9.66 -10.93
CA HIS A 114 6.17 9.68 -9.86
C HIS A 114 4.82 9.15 -10.32
N TRP A 115 4.30 9.69 -11.42
CA TRP A 115 3.02 9.28 -12.00
C TRP A 115 3.02 7.82 -12.45
N ILE A 116 4.10 7.34 -13.06
CA ILE A 116 4.25 5.93 -13.44
C ILE A 116 4.24 5.03 -12.20
N ILE A 117 5.00 5.39 -11.16
CA ILE A 117 5.07 4.62 -9.91
C ILE A 117 3.71 4.64 -9.21
N ALA A 118 3.08 5.80 -9.07
CA ALA A 118 1.76 5.94 -8.44
C ALA A 118 0.69 5.12 -9.17
N GLY A 119 0.62 5.24 -10.50
CA GLY A 119 -0.26 4.41 -11.33
C GLY A 119 0.03 2.91 -11.19
N GLY A 120 1.31 2.55 -11.14
CA GLY A 120 1.76 1.18 -10.89
C GLY A 120 1.31 0.64 -9.53
N ILE A 121 1.41 1.44 -8.45
CA ILE A 121 0.93 1.07 -7.11
C ILE A 121 -0.54 0.67 -7.19
N PHE A 122 -1.40 1.56 -7.70
CA PHE A 122 -2.84 1.29 -7.77
C PHE A 122 -3.14 0.06 -8.63
N LEU A 123 -2.53 -0.04 -9.81
CA LEU A 123 -2.77 -1.17 -10.71
C LEU A 123 -2.33 -2.50 -10.09
N PHE A 124 -1.11 -2.58 -9.57
CA PHE A 124 -0.56 -3.83 -9.03
C PHE A 124 -1.23 -4.24 -7.73
N TRP A 125 -1.67 -3.30 -6.87
CA TRP A 125 -2.47 -3.62 -5.70
C TRP A 125 -3.84 -4.20 -6.08
N THR A 126 -4.55 -3.59 -7.02
CA THR A 126 -5.85 -4.10 -7.50
C THR A 126 -5.73 -5.52 -8.07
N ILE A 127 -4.71 -5.80 -8.91
CA ILE A 127 -4.49 -7.14 -9.46
C ILE A 127 -4.08 -8.13 -8.35
N SER A 128 -3.29 -7.68 -7.39
CA SER A 128 -2.87 -8.47 -6.23
C SER A 128 -4.05 -8.97 -5.40
N GLU A 129 -5.04 -8.13 -5.13
CA GLU A 129 -6.25 -8.50 -4.39
C GLU A 129 -6.99 -9.67 -5.07
N HIS A 130 -7.22 -9.55 -6.39
CA HIS A 130 -7.89 -10.60 -7.16
C HIS A 130 -7.10 -11.90 -7.15
N THR A 131 -5.80 -11.83 -7.47
CA THR A 131 -4.96 -13.02 -7.62
C THR A 131 -4.78 -13.76 -6.30
N LEU A 132 -4.57 -13.05 -5.18
CA LEU A 132 -4.51 -13.68 -3.86
C LEU A 132 -5.87 -14.22 -3.40
N ALA A 133 -6.97 -13.51 -3.67
CA ALA A 133 -8.30 -14.02 -3.33
C ALA A 133 -8.61 -15.34 -4.03
N ARG A 134 -8.19 -15.53 -5.28
CA ARG A 134 -8.32 -16.81 -5.98
C ARG A 134 -7.53 -17.94 -5.30
N ILE A 135 -6.34 -17.64 -4.78
CA ILE A 135 -5.49 -18.64 -4.12
C ILE A 135 -6.12 -19.17 -2.82
N THR A 136 -6.96 -18.37 -2.14
CA THR A 136 -7.65 -18.83 -0.93
C THR A 136 -8.74 -19.87 -1.21
N ARG A 137 -9.16 -20.05 -2.48
CA ARG A 137 -10.24 -20.94 -2.92
C ARG A 137 -11.59 -20.69 -2.24
N SER A 138 -11.80 -19.50 -1.69
CA SER A 138 -13.06 -19.11 -1.04
C SER A 138 -13.87 -18.24 -2.00
N GLU A 139 -14.98 -18.78 -2.53
CA GLU A 139 -15.86 -18.06 -3.47
C GLU A 139 -16.39 -16.75 -2.88
N GLY A 140 -16.82 -16.78 -1.61
CA GLY A 140 -17.29 -15.58 -0.92
C GLY A 140 -16.21 -14.49 -0.80
N PHE A 141 -14.95 -14.87 -0.58
CA PHE A 141 -13.85 -13.90 -0.53
C PHE A 141 -13.46 -13.37 -1.90
N LEU A 142 -13.51 -14.23 -2.93
CA LEU A 142 -13.30 -13.81 -4.30
C LEU A 142 -14.37 -12.81 -4.74
N TYR A 143 -15.63 -13.09 -4.43
CA TYR A 143 -16.75 -12.18 -4.69
C TYR A 143 -16.58 -10.84 -3.96
N PHE A 144 -16.26 -10.89 -2.66
CA PHE A 144 -15.94 -9.68 -1.88
C PHE A 144 -14.80 -8.87 -2.51
N SER A 145 -13.70 -9.54 -2.87
CA SER A 145 -12.51 -8.89 -3.45
C SER A 145 -12.84 -8.24 -4.79
N ASN A 146 -13.59 -8.92 -5.67
CA ASN A 146 -13.98 -8.36 -6.95
C ASN A 146 -14.91 -7.15 -6.82
N ASN A 147 -15.84 -7.17 -5.87
CA ASN A 147 -16.69 -6.01 -5.58
C ASN A 147 -15.88 -4.84 -5.03
N LEU A 148 -14.91 -5.11 -4.16
CA LEU A 148 -14.02 -4.08 -3.63
C LEU A 148 -13.14 -3.48 -4.73
N ILE A 149 -12.59 -4.31 -5.61
CA ILE A 149 -11.87 -3.90 -6.81
C ILE A 149 -12.74 -3.03 -7.71
N LEU A 150 -14.01 -3.38 -7.91
CA LEU A 150 -14.93 -2.55 -8.69
C LEU A 150 -15.08 -1.15 -8.07
N VAL A 151 -15.23 -1.07 -6.74
CA VAL A 151 -15.27 0.21 -6.02
C VAL A 151 -13.96 0.98 -6.20
N GLN A 152 -12.81 0.33 -6.03
CA GLN A 152 -11.49 0.93 -6.26
C GLN A 152 -11.35 1.48 -7.68
N LEU A 153 -11.77 0.72 -8.70
CA LEU A 153 -11.75 1.15 -10.10
C LEU A 153 -12.67 2.34 -10.36
N ILE A 154 -13.88 2.35 -9.79
CA ILE A 154 -14.79 3.50 -9.89
C ILE A 154 -14.14 4.73 -9.29
N ILE A 155 -13.54 4.62 -8.10
CA ILE A 155 -12.85 5.73 -7.45
C ILE A 155 -11.67 6.18 -8.32
N MET A 156 -10.83 5.27 -8.83
CA MET A 156 -9.74 5.63 -9.75
C MET A 156 -10.25 6.40 -10.97
N VAL A 157 -11.28 5.89 -11.66
CA VAL A 157 -11.85 6.54 -12.84
C VAL A 157 -12.41 7.91 -12.52
N LEU A 158 -13.18 8.05 -11.44
CA LEU A 158 -13.74 9.34 -11.02
C LEU A 158 -12.62 10.36 -10.79
N PHE A 159 -11.57 9.97 -10.06
CA PHE A 159 -10.49 10.89 -9.72
C PHE A 159 -9.59 11.25 -10.91
N PHE A 160 -9.35 10.33 -11.83
CA PHE A 160 -8.68 10.64 -13.10
C PHE A 160 -9.54 11.55 -13.98
N ALA A 161 -10.86 11.33 -14.06
CA ALA A 161 -11.76 12.13 -14.88
C ALA A 161 -11.89 13.59 -14.40
N PHE A 162 -11.81 13.82 -13.08
CA PHE A 162 -11.89 15.16 -12.49
C PHE A 162 -10.51 15.81 -12.24
N ASN A 163 -9.41 15.11 -12.54
CA ASN A 163 -8.04 15.57 -12.28
C ASN A 163 -7.79 16.00 -10.82
N GLN A 164 -8.36 15.26 -9.87
CA GLN A 164 -8.34 15.60 -8.43
C GLN A 164 -7.55 14.61 -7.59
N ILE A 165 -6.50 13.98 -8.13
CA ILE A 165 -5.67 13.05 -7.36
C ILE A 165 -4.96 13.84 -6.24
N ASN A 166 -5.47 13.68 -5.02
CA ASN A 166 -4.99 14.32 -3.81
C ASN A 166 -4.89 13.28 -2.68
N ALA A 167 -4.37 13.68 -1.53
CA ALA A 167 -4.16 12.76 -0.43
C ALA A 167 -5.47 12.19 0.15
N ILE A 168 -6.60 12.92 0.06
CA ILE A 168 -7.90 12.36 0.49
C ILE A 168 -8.25 11.13 -0.34
N PHE A 169 -8.06 11.20 -1.67
CA PHE A 169 -8.23 10.04 -2.55
C PHE A 169 -7.28 8.90 -2.19
N GLU A 170 -5.99 9.19 -2.01
CA GLU A 170 -5.00 8.19 -1.66
C GLU A 170 -5.35 7.48 -0.34
N ILE A 171 -5.81 8.25 0.66
CA ILE A 171 -6.27 7.70 1.94
C ILE A 171 -7.50 6.82 1.76
N ILE A 172 -8.52 7.25 1.01
CA ILE A 172 -9.72 6.43 0.77
C ILE A 172 -9.35 5.13 0.07
N TYR A 173 -8.55 5.18 -1.01
CA TYR A 173 -8.09 3.98 -1.70
C TYR A 173 -7.31 3.07 -0.75
N PHE A 174 -6.38 3.64 0.03
CA PHE A 174 -5.57 2.89 0.99
C PHE A 174 -6.41 2.25 2.10
N LEU A 175 -7.50 2.90 2.55
CA LEU A 175 -8.45 2.32 3.52
C LEU A 175 -9.22 1.13 2.95
N LEU A 176 -9.57 1.14 1.66
CA LEU A 176 -10.19 -0.01 1.01
C LEU A 176 -9.21 -1.19 0.96
N VAL A 177 -7.97 -0.96 0.52
CA VAL A 177 -6.92 -1.99 0.55
C VAL A 177 -6.68 -2.50 1.98
N PHE A 178 -6.69 -1.60 2.97
CA PHE A 178 -6.52 -1.96 4.38
C PHE A 178 -7.66 -2.85 4.89
N LEU A 179 -8.91 -2.55 4.55
CA LEU A 179 -10.06 -3.40 4.87
C LEU A 179 -9.90 -4.80 4.26
N TRP A 180 -9.50 -4.87 2.99
CA TRP A 180 -9.20 -6.14 2.32
C TRP A 180 -8.15 -6.94 3.06
N GLN A 181 -7.02 -6.30 3.42
CA GLN A 181 -5.93 -6.92 4.15
C GLN A 181 -6.36 -7.46 5.52
N ILE A 182 -7.18 -6.71 6.28
CA ILE A 182 -7.70 -7.18 7.57
C ILE A 182 -8.50 -8.48 7.40
N ILE A 183 -9.40 -8.54 6.41
CA ILE A 183 -10.21 -9.73 6.16
C ILE A 183 -9.32 -10.88 5.69
N PHE A 184 -8.39 -10.61 4.78
CA PHE A 184 -7.43 -11.59 4.28
C PHE A 184 -6.61 -12.22 5.42
N ILE A 185 -6.02 -11.38 6.28
CA ILE A 185 -5.19 -11.80 7.41
C ILE A 185 -6.02 -12.59 8.43
N SER A 186 -7.17 -12.05 8.83
CA SER A 186 -7.99 -12.62 9.90
C SER A 186 -8.61 -13.96 9.53
N ARG A 187 -8.99 -14.17 8.26
CA ARG A 187 -9.69 -15.38 7.80
C ARG A 187 -8.79 -16.40 7.11
N TYR A 188 -7.80 -15.96 6.33
CA TYR A 188 -7.07 -16.84 5.40
C TYR A 188 -5.59 -17.04 5.74
N LEU A 189 -5.04 -16.25 6.68
CA LEU A 189 -3.65 -16.39 7.16
C LEU A 189 -3.54 -16.97 8.59
N LYS A 190 -4.55 -17.70 9.05
CA LYS A 190 -4.51 -18.44 10.32
C LYS A 190 -3.46 -19.55 10.32
#